data_AF-A0A2E6P6D4-F1
#
_entry.id   AF-A0A2E6P6D4-F1
#
_cell.length_a   1.000
_cell.length_b   1.000
_cell.length_c   1.000
_cell.angle_alpha   90.00
_cell.angle_beta   90.00
_cell.angle_gamma   90.00
#
_symmetry.space_group_name_H-M   'P 1'
#
loop_
_entity.id
_entity.type
_entity.pdbx_description
1 polymer ?
#
loop_
_entity_poly.entity_id
_entity_poly.type
_entity_poly.pdbx_seq_one_letter_code
_entity_poly.pdbx_strand_id
1 'polypeptide(L)'
;MFFENLQSDLTLCAPKALSGIGHLMEHSESDTVKLKAAQDILDRAGFKAVDRKLVHQINFDLQDMTSEQLDEELQGVYQSWLDNYLHTNNLKIVEMTDEEIAELEHGLEGKMLS
;
A
#
# COMPACT_ATOMS: atom_id res chain seq x y z
N MET A 1 10.24 34.16 -26.95
CA MET A 1 9.59 35.48 -26.72
C MET A 1 8.12 35.41 -26.31
N PHE A 2 7.13 35.07 -27.16
CA PHE A 2 5.71 35.11 -26.74
C PHE A 2 5.37 34.19 -25.54
N PHE A 3 5.89 32.96 -25.52
CA PHE A 3 5.65 32.01 -24.41
C PHE A 3 6.42 32.32 -23.13
N GLU A 4 7.63 32.90 -23.24
CA GLU A 4 8.43 33.30 -22.06
C GLU A 4 7.80 34.49 -21.33
N ASN A 5 7.27 35.46 -22.08
CA ASN A 5 6.54 36.60 -21.52
C ASN A 5 5.24 36.15 -20.82
N LEU A 6 4.54 35.16 -21.37
CA LEU A 6 3.33 34.60 -20.74
C LEU A 6 3.64 33.92 -19.40
N GLN A 7 4.75 33.18 -19.32
CA GLN A 7 5.16 32.53 -18.09
C GLN A 7 5.55 33.54 -17.02
N SER A 8 6.30 34.60 -17.37
CA SER A 8 6.61 35.67 -16.43
C SER A 8 5.36 36.39 -15.92
N ASP A 9 4.41 36.66 -16.80
CA ASP A 9 3.15 37.35 -16.45
C ASP A 9 2.29 36.50 -15.51
N LEU A 10 2.20 35.18 -15.77
CA LEU A 10 1.50 34.24 -14.89
C LEU A 10 2.16 34.13 -13.51
N THR A 11 3.50 34.10 -13.47
CA THR A 11 4.25 34.04 -12.21
C THR A 11 4.03 35.30 -11.37
N LEU A 12 3.92 36.47 -12.03
CA LEU A 12 3.63 37.74 -11.38
C LEU A 12 2.19 37.80 -10.83
N CYS A 13 1.24 37.15 -11.51
CA CYS A 13 -0.18 37.15 -11.11
C CYS A 13 -0.53 36.04 -10.11
N ALA A 14 0.25 34.96 -10.04
CA ALA A 14 -0.04 33.79 -9.21
C ALA A 14 -0.22 34.11 -7.70
N PRO A 15 0.60 34.98 -7.07
CA PRO A 15 0.40 35.34 -5.66
C PRO A 15 -0.93 36.08 -5.42
N LYS A 16 -1.32 36.97 -6.35
CA LYS A 16 -2.59 37.70 -6.28
C LYS A 16 -3.78 36.76 -6.44
N ALA A 17 -3.69 35.80 -7.36
CA ALA A 17 -4.72 34.78 -7.56
C ALA A 17 -4.89 33.91 -6.30
N LEU A 18 -3.80 33.48 -5.67
CA LEU A 18 -3.83 32.70 -4.43
C LEU A 18 -4.49 33.49 -3.27
N SER A 19 -4.13 34.76 -3.10
CA SER A 19 -4.78 35.63 -2.12
C SER A 19 -6.28 35.81 -2.39
N GLY A 20 -6.67 35.88 -3.66
CA GLY A 20 -8.08 35.95 -4.05
C GLY A 20 -8.86 34.69 -3.67
N ILE A 21 -8.28 33.51 -3.88
CA ILE A 21 -8.89 32.23 -3.48
C ILE A 21 -9.07 32.16 -1.95
N GLY A 22 -8.06 32.60 -1.19
CA GLY A 22 -8.16 32.69 0.28
C GLY A 22 -9.28 33.62 0.73
N HIS A 23 -9.39 34.80 0.12
CA HIS A 23 -10.46 35.74 0.42
C HIS A 23 -11.86 35.16 0.11
N LEU A 24 -12.00 34.45 -1.02
CA LEU A 24 -13.24 33.77 -1.40
C LEU A 24 -13.62 32.66 -0.41
N MET A 25 -12.65 31.93 0.13
CA MET A 25 -12.89 30.90 1.14
C MET A 25 -13.46 31.51 2.43
N GLU A 26 -12.93 32.65 2.87
CA GLU A 26 -13.29 33.27 4.15
C GLU A 26 -14.54 34.16 4.07
N HIS A 27 -14.70 34.92 2.97
CA HIS A 27 -15.64 36.05 2.90
C HIS A 27 -16.73 35.92 1.83
N SER A 28 -16.74 34.86 1.02
CA SER A 28 -17.82 34.66 0.04
C SER A 28 -19.19 34.56 0.73
N GLU A 29 -20.26 35.02 0.10
CA GLU A 29 -21.63 34.79 0.59
C GLU A 29 -22.19 33.43 0.13
N SER A 30 -21.62 32.86 -0.94
CA SER A 30 -22.02 31.56 -1.47
C SER A 30 -21.20 30.44 -0.84
N ASP A 31 -21.88 29.52 -0.15
CA ASP A 31 -21.28 28.32 0.42
C ASP A 31 -20.64 27.43 -0.64
N THR A 32 -21.24 27.34 -1.82
CA THR A 32 -20.66 26.61 -2.96
C THR A 32 -19.31 27.19 -3.39
N VAL A 33 -19.18 28.52 -3.38
CA VAL A 33 -17.93 29.20 -3.73
C VAL A 33 -16.90 29.02 -2.61
N LYS A 34 -17.30 29.11 -1.34
CA LYS A 34 -16.40 28.81 -0.20
C LYS A 34 -15.85 27.40 -0.27
N LEU A 35 -16.72 26.42 -0.53
CA LEU A 35 -16.35 25.01 -0.60
C LEU A 35 -15.34 24.77 -1.74
N LYS A 36 -15.60 25.34 -2.92
CA LYS A 36 -14.67 25.23 -4.05
C LYS A 36 -13.33 25.93 -3.78
N ALA A 37 -13.33 27.09 -3.14
CA ALA A 37 -12.11 27.79 -2.76
C ALA A 37 -11.30 27.00 -1.72
N ALA A 38 -11.96 26.42 -0.72
CA ALA A 38 -11.34 25.53 0.25
C ALA A 38 -10.74 24.27 -0.41
N GLN A 39 -11.49 23.65 -1.33
CA GLN A 39 -11.01 22.50 -2.10
C GLN A 39 -9.76 22.85 -2.93
N ASP A 40 -9.74 23.98 -3.63
CA ASP A 40 -8.59 24.40 -4.43
C ASP A 40 -7.33 24.63 -3.56
N ILE A 41 -7.49 25.18 -2.36
CA ILE A 41 -6.39 25.34 -1.40
C ILE A 41 -5.87 23.97 -0.92
N LEU A 42 -6.76 23.05 -0.57
CA LEU A 42 -6.39 21.70 -0.13
C LEU A 42 -5.68 20.91 -1.23
N ASP A 43 -6.18 20.98 -2.47
CA ASP A 43 -5.58 20.32 -3.62
C ASP A 43 -4.18 20.86 -3.92
N ARG A 44 -3.95 22.17 -3.79
CA ARG A 44 -2.63 22.82 -3.93
C ARG A 44 -1.66 22.48 -2.80
N ALA A 45 -2.16 22.33 -1.58
CA ALA A 45 -1.38 21.92 -0.42
C ALA A 45 -1.04 20.41 -0.43
N GLY A 46 -1.56 19.66 -1.41
CA GLY A 46 -1.34 18.22 -1.52
C GLY A 46 -2.28 17.37 -0.65
N PHE A 47 -3.25 18.00 0.03
CA PHE A 47 -4.32 17.32 0.77
C PHE A 47 -5.45 16.91 -0.17
N LYS A 48 -5.12 16.04 -1.12
CA LYS A 48 -6.15 15.41 -1.95
C LYS A 48 -6.88 14.36 -1.12
N ALA A 49 -8.16 14.16 -1.41
CA ALA A 49 -8.87 13.01 -0.91
C ALA A 49 -8.03 11.76 -1.24
N VAL A 50 -7.77 10.92 -0.23
CA VAL A 50 -7.12 9.62 -0.45
C VAL A 50 -7.98 8.90 -1.45
N ASP A 51 -7.48 8.77 -2.68
CA ASP A 51 -8.13 8.04 -3.75
C ASP A 51 -8.09 6.58 -3.33
N ARG A 52 -9.06 6.16 -2.51
CA ARG A 52 -9.31 4.76 -2.19
C ARG A 52 -9.93 4.12 -3.43
N LYS A 53 -9.19 4.13 -4.54
CA LYS A 53 -9.38 3.15 -5.58
C LYS A 53 -9.08 1.83 -4.90
N LEU A 54 -10.16 1.09 -4.62
CA LEU A 54 -10.06 -0.33 -4.36
C LEU A 54 -9.47 -0.91 -5.64
N VAL A 55 -8.14 -0.99 -5.72
CA VAL A 55 -7.46 -1.62 -6.83
C VAL A 55 -7.77 -3.11 -6.69
N HIS A 56 -8.86 -3.55 -7.30
CA HIS A 56 -9.01 -4.95 -7.68
C HIS A 56 -7.99 -5.24 -8.78
N GLN A 57 -6.71 -5.29 -8.41
CA GLN A 57 -5.71 -6.04 -9.15
C GLN A 57 -6.03 -7.51 -8.88
N ILE A 58 -7.07 -8.00 -9.54
CA ILE A 58 -7.14 -9.42 -9.82
C ILE A 58 -6.14 -9.56 -10.97
N ASN A 59 -4.98 -10.17 -10.71
CA ASN A 59 -4.02 -10.49 -11.78
C ASN A 59 -4.83 -11.15 -12.89
N PHE A 60 -4.85 -10.52 -14.07
CA PHE A 60 -5.65 -10.95 -15.21
C PHE A 60 -5.36 -12.42 -15.56
N ASP A 61 -4.12 -12.85 -15.31
CA ASP A 61 -3.64 -14.21 -15.53
C ASP A 61 -4.30 -15.27 -14.62
N LEU A 62 -4.84 -14.90 -13.45
CA LEU A 62 -5.47 -15.83 -12.50
C LEU A 62 -6.94 -16.13 -12.82
N GLN A 63 -7.59 -15.34 -13.69
CA GLN A 63 -9.03 -15.53 -13.99
C GLN A 63 -9.30 -16.70 -14.95
N ASP A 64 -8.33 -17.04 -15.80
CA ASP A 64 -8.44 -18.11 -16.80
C ASP A 64 -7.80 -19.43 -16.33
N MET A 65 -7.21 -19.48 -15.14
CA MET A 65 -6.57 -20.67 -14.58
C MET A 65 -7.59 -21.60 -13.95
N THR A 66 -7.41 -22.91 -14.17
CA THR A 66 -8.21 -23.92 -13.49
C THR A 66 -7.83 -23.98 -12.01
N SER A 67 -8.74 -24.49 -11.17
CA SER A 67 -8.47 -24.70 -9.73
C SER A 67 -7.19 -25.51 -9.48
N GLU A 68 -6.90 -26.46 -10.37
CA GLU A 68 -5.72 -27.32 -10.29
C GLU A 68 -4.42 -26.56 -10.59
N GLN A 69 -4.43 -25.69 -11.60
CA GLN A 69 -3.26 -24.85 -11.92
C GLN A 69 -2.99 -23.82 -10.83
N LEU A 70 -4.03 -23.30 -10.18
CA LEU A 70 -3.89 -22.39 -9.05
C LEU A 70 -3.28 -23.10 -7.83
N ASP A 71 -3.68 -24.35 -7.57
CA ASP A 71 -3.11 -25.17 -6.50
C ASP A 71 -1.64 -25.49 -6.76
N GLU A 72 -1.25 -25.77 -8.01
CA GLU A 72 0.16 -25.96 -8.38
C GLU A 72 1.01 -24.70 -8.14
N GLU A 73 0.52 -23.52 -8.53
CA GLU A 73 1.23 -22.26 -8.26
C GLU A 73 1.34 -21.99 -6.75
N LEU A 74 0.27 -22.23 -6.00
CA LEU A 74 0.26 -22.09 -4.54
C LEU A 74 1.28 -23.02 -3.89
N GLN A 75 1.36 -24.28 -4.34
CA GLN A 75 2.36 -25.24 -3.88
C GLN A 75 3.77 -24.78 -4.24
N GLY A 76 3.99 -24.23 -5.43
CA GLY A 76 5.29 -23.69 -5.85
C GLY A 76 5.76 -22.54 -4.96
N VAL A 77 4.87 -21.58 -4.67
CA VAL A 77 5.16 -20.45 -3.77
C VAL A 77 5.41 -20.95 -2.35
N TYR A 78 4.59 -21.90 -1.88
CA TYR A 78 4.74 -22.49 -0.55
C TYR A 78 6.09 -23.21 -0.39
N GLN A 79 6.49 -24.04 -1.35
CA GLN A 79 7.77 -24.74 -1.31
C GLN A 79 8.96 -23.77 -1.34
N SER A 80 8.92 -22.75 -2.20
CA SER A 80 9.96 -21.72 -2.26
C SER A 80 10.08 -20.94 -0.95
N TRP A 81 8.96 -20.59 -0.33
CA TRP A 81 8.95 -19.96 0.99
C TRP A 81 9.49 -20.88 2.08
N LEU A 82 9.07 -22.15 2.08
CA LEU A 82 9.48 -23.16 3.05
C LEU A 82 11.00 -23.41 2.97
N ASP A 83 11.55 -23.58 1.77
CA ASP A 83 12.98 -23.74 1.56
C ASP A 83 13.79 -22.55 2.08
N ASN A 84 13.32 -21.32 1.81
CA ASN A 84 13.96 -20.12 2.31
C ASN A 84 13.89 -20.04 3.84
N TYR A 85 12.72 -20.33 4.42
CA TYR A 85 12.53 -20.31 5.86
C TYR A 85 13.41 -21.34 6.57
N LEU A 86 13.47 -22.56 6.05
CA LEU A 86 14.33 -23.63 6.58
C LEU A 86 15.82 -23.25 6.46
N HIS A 87 16.24 -22.72 5.30
CA HIS A 87 17.62 -22.28 5.10
C HIS A 87 18.02 -21.14 6.06
N THR A 88 17.19 -20.11 6.15
CA THR A 88 17.45 -18.91 6.98
C THR A 88 17.57 -19.26 8.45
N ASN A 89 16.74 -20.20 8.92
CA ASN A 89 16.74 -20.62 10.33
C ASN A 89 17.61 -21.85 10.58
N ASN A 90 18.35 -22.33 9.57
CA ASN A 90 19.17 -23.54 9.63
C ASN A 90 18.38 -24.76 10.13
N LEU A 91 17.10 -24.83 9.77
CA LEU A 91 16.17 -25.91 10.08
C LEU A 91 16.14 -26.92 8.94
N LYS A 92 15.77 -28.15 9.26
CA LYS A 92 15.47 -29.19 8.28
C LYS A 92 14.18 -29.88 8.70
N ILE A 93 13.34 -30.19 7.73
CA ILE A 93 12.20 -31.07 7.97
C ILE A 93 12.78 -32.46 8.19
N VAL A 94 12.50 -33.02 9.35
CA VAL A 94 12.80 -34.41 9.68
C VAL A 94 11.45 -35.11 9.75
N GLU A 95 11.27 -36.16 8.95
CA GLU A 95 10.18 -37.09 9.17
C GLU A 95 10.54 -37.89 10.44
N MET A 96 9.89 -37.53 11.54
CA MET A 96 9.99 -38.24 12.81
C MET A 96 8.76 -39.10 13.00
N THR A 97 8.94 -40.25 13.62
CA THR A 97 7.83 -41.09 14.07
C THR A 97 7.18 -40.49 15.32
N ASP A 98 5.90 -40.80 15.57
CA ASP A 98 5.15 -40.28 16.72
C ASP A 98 5.83 -40.59 18.08
N GLU A 99 6.58 -41.69 18.16
CA GLU A 99 7.34 -42.09 19.34
C GLU A 99 8.54 -41.16 19.61
N GLU A 100 9.24 -40.73 18.56
CA GLU A 100 10.40 -39.83 18.67
C GLU A 100 9.98 -38.39 19.02
N ILE A 101 8.79 -37.97 18.59
CA ILE A 101 8.21 -36.65 18.92
C ILE A 101 7.92 -36.55 20.42
N ALA A 102 7.30 -37.58 21.00
CA ALA A 102 6.97 -37.63 22.42
C ALA A 102 8.22 -37.57 23.33
N GLU A 103 9.34 -38.19 22.91
CA GLU A 103 10.60 -38.13 23.65
C GLU A 103 11.24 -36.73 23.63
N LEU A 104 11.15 -36.01 22.50
CA LEU A 104 11.67 -34.64 22.39
C LEU A 104 10.83 -33.64 23.19
N GLU A 105 9.51 -33.77 23.19
CA GLU A 105 8.61 -32.92 23.99
C GLU A 105 8.93 -33.03 25.48
N HIS A 106 9.09 -34.24 25.99
CA HIS A 106 9.41 -34.49 27.39
C HIS A 106 10.80 -33.96 27.80
N GLY A 107 11.77 -33.98 26.87
CA GLY A 107 13.12 -33.43 27.06
C GLY A 107 13.18 -31.89 27.02
N LEU A 108 12.27 -31.24 26.28
CA LEU A 108 12.15 -29.79 26.22
C LEU A 108 11.50 -29.22 27.49
N GLU A 109 10.48 -29.87 28.03
CA GLU A 109 9.84 -29.47 29.29
C GLU A 109 10.81 -29.51 30.48
N GLY A 110 11.71 -30.51 30.52
CA GLY A 110 12.76 -30.61 31.54
C GLY A 110 13.82 -29.51 31.48
N LYS A 111 14.06 -28.90 30.30
CA LYS A 111 15.01 -27.78 30.12
C LYS A 111 14.41 -26.41 30.36
N MET A 112 13.08 -26.27 30.25
CA MET A 112 12.37 -25.01 30.53
C MET A 112 12.18 -24.76 32.04
N LEU A 113 12.35 -25.79 32.87
CA LEU A 113 12.17 -25.75 34.33
C LEU A 113 13.49 -25.78 35.13
N SER A 114 14.65 -25.66 34.48
CA SER A 114 15.97 -25.51 35.11
C SER A 114 16.65 -24.21 34.69
#